data_AF-A0A416VP98-F1
#
_entry.id   AF-A0A416VP98-F1
#
_cell.length_a   1.000
_cell.length_b   1.000
_cell.length_c   1.000
_cell.angle_alpha   90.00
_cell.angle_beta   90.00
_cell.angle_gamma   90.00
#
_symmetry.space_group_name_H-M   'P 1'
#
loop_
_entity.id
_entity.type
_entity.pdbx_description
1 polymer ?
#
loop_
_entity_poly.entity_id
_entity_poly.type
_entity_poly.pdbx_seq_one_letter_code
_entity_poly.pdbx_strand_id
1 'polypeptide(L)'
;MKKFTGFILIAILILSSCSKDESIKSIYTEKQQKALNMFHGKFKSVSDNGHFTKHIEFYETYKTPLKMQSSIFELGVIDIDIYGKMGESSYLDTIMEERYFYISEDADYLISYTLYNNGNIGNKSSIPLIIKNQDEFILYPLTIYNPDIYKRLE
;
A
#
# COMPACT_ATOMS: atom_id res chain seq x y z
N MET A 1 6.86 64.08 -30.46
CA MET A 1 7.00 62.86 -31.30
C MET A 1 7.42 61.74 -30.36
N LYS A 2 6.55 60.74 -30.13
CA LYS A 2 6.72 59.32 -30.54
C LYS A 2 8.06 58.72 -30.06
N LYS A 3 8.15 57.56 -29.39
CA LYS A 3 7.23 56.45 -29.04
C LYS A 3 8.07 55.45 -28.22
N PHE A 4 7.43 54.69 -27.32
CA PHE A 4 7.55 53.22 -27.08
C PHE A 4 8.92 52.56 -27.40
N THR A 5 9.57 51.77 -26.54
CA THR A 5 9.08 50.82 -25.54
C THR A 5 10.29 50.20 -24.83
N GLY A 6 10.27 50.14 -23.51
CA GLY A 6 11.02 49.10 -22.80
C GLY A 6 10.32 47.76 -23.02
N PHE A 7 11.05 46.75 -23.48
CA PHE A 7 10.64 45.33 -23.48
C PHE A 7 11.81 44.50 -24.05
N ILE A 8 12.93 44.39 -23.32
CA ILE A 8 14.01 43.43 -23.66
C ILE A 8 14.23 42.39 -22.55
N LEU A 9 13.52 42.48 -21.42
CA LEU A 9 13.73 41.56 -20.29
C LEU A 9 12.52 40.69 -19.91
N ILE A 10 11.57 40.46 -20.84
CA ILE A 10 10.42 39.56 -20.60
C ILE A 10 10.35 38.38 -21.59
N ALA A 11 11.20 38.35 -22.63
CA ALA A 11 11.16 37.30 -23.66
C ALA A 11 11.84 35.97 -23.27
N ILE A 12 12.47 35.86 -22.09
CA ILE A 12 13.09 34.59 -21.63
C ILE A 12 12.20 33.84 -20.61
N LEU A 13 11.12 34.45 -20.12
CA LEU A 13 10.23 33.83 -19.12
C LEU A 13 9.00 33.10 -19.70
N ILE A 14 8.80 33.10 -21.03
CA ILE A 14 7.61 32.50 -21.66
C ILE A 14 7.92 31.16 -22.35
N LEU A 15 9.13 30.61 -22.20
CA LEU A 15 9.46 29.24 -22.65
C LEU A 15 9.57 28.22 -21.50
N SER A 16 9.30 28.62 -20.26
CA SER A 16 9.30 27.69 -19.11
C SER A 16 7.90 27.26 -18.67
N SER A 17 6.84 27.69 -19.37
CA SER A 17 5.45 27.32 -19.05
C SER A 17 4.82 26.48 -20.16
N CYS A 18 5.39 25.32 -20.47
CA CYS A 18 4.63 24.22 -21.07
C CYS A 18 5.45 22.92 -21.13
N SER A 19 6.02 22.49 -20.00
CA SER A 19 5.97 21.05 -19.77
C SER A 19 4.58 20.80 -19.21
N LYS A 20 3.66 20.36 -20.07
CA LYS A 20 2.57 19.51 -19.59
C LYS A 20 3.27 18.32 -18.96
N ASP A 21 3.54 18.40 -17.66
CA ASP A 21 3.47 17.19 -16.86
C ASP A 21 2.02 16.73 -17.04
N GLU A 22 1.84 15.83 -17.99
CA GLU A 22 0.80 14.83 -17.87
C GLU A 22 1.04 14.19 -16.51
N SER A 23 0.43 14.79 -15.48
CA SER A 23 0.34 14.18 -14.18
C SER A 23 -0.24 12.82 -14.46
N ILE A 24 0.61 11.79 -14.45
CA ILE A 24 0.20 10.40 -14.61
C ILE A 24 -0.90 10.26 -13.56
N LYS A 25 -2.15 10.21 -14.02
CA LYS A 25 -3.31 10.19 -13.15
C LYS A 25 -3.05 8.99 -12.23
N SER A 26 -2.87 9.24 -10.94
CA SER A 26 -2.46 8.16 -10.04
C SER A 26 -3.49 7.05 -10.17
N ILE A 27 -2.99 5.83 -10.35
CA ILE A 27 -3.82 4.63 -10.46
C ILE A 27 -4.49 4.35 -9.10
N TYR A 28 -3.96 4.96 -8.04
CA TYR A 28 -4.46 4.87 -6.67
C TYR A 28 -5.24 6.12 -6.28
N THR A 29 -6.23 5.94 -5.40
CA THR A 29 -6.83 7.07 -4.67
C THR A 29 -5.79 7.72 -3.75
N GLU A 30 -6.03 8.96 -3.32
CA GLU A 30 -5.15 9.64 -2.36
C GLU A 30 -4.99 8.85 -1.05
N LYS A 31 -6.07 8.21 -0.59
CA LYS A 31 -6.05 7.37 0.61
C LYS A 31 -5.21 6.11 0.40
N GLN A 32 -5.36 5.42 -0.74
CA GLN A 32 -4.52 4.28 -1.09
C GLN A 32 -3.05 4.69 -1.23
N GLN A 33 -2.76 5.83 -1.85
CA GLN A 33 -1.40 6.34 -1.96
C GLN A 33 -0.78 6.55 -0.57
N LYS A 34 -1.53 7.12 0.38
CA LYS A 34 -1.08 7.30 1.76
C LYS A 34 -0.84 5.96 2.47
N ALA A 35 -1.71 4.98 2.24
CA ALA A 35 -1.56 3.62 2.76
C ALA A 35 -0.30 2.92 2.22
N LEU A 36 -0.13 2.95 0.90
CA LEU A 36 1.00 2.32 0.22
C LEU A 36 2.33 2.98 0.59
N ASN A 37 2.34 4.30 0.80
CA ASN A 37 3.51 5.02 1.30
C ASN A 37 3.88 4.64 2.73
N MET A 38 2.97 4.06 3.52
CA MET A 38 3.30 3.49 4.83
C MET A 38 3.83 2.07 4.69
N PHE A 39 3.22 1.24 3.82
CA PHE A 39 3.51 -0.18 3.69
C PHE A 39 4.84 -0.47 2.97
N HIS A 40 5.93 -0.10 3.62
CA HIS A 40 7.29 -0.53 3.31
C HIS A 40 7.99 -0.87 4.63
N GLY A 41 8.75 -1.96 4.68
CA GLY A 41 9.53 -2.35 5.86
C GLY A 41 8.75 -3.11 6.93
N LYS A 42 9.37 -3.21 8.12
CA LYS A 42 8.93 -4.10 9.22
C LYS A 42 8.07 -3.37 10.25
N PHE A 43 7.06 -4.05 10.74
CA PHE A 43 6.15 -3.60 11.78
C PHE A 43 5.96 -4.68 12.83
N LYS A 44 5.74 -4.27 14.08
CA LYS A 44 5.47 -5.17 15.21
C LYS A 44 4.13 -4.83 15.85
N SER A 45 3.35 -5.86 16.16
CA SER A 45 2.10 -5.72 16.90
C SER A 45 2.38 -5.47 18.38
N VAL A 46 1.66 -4.53 18.97
CA VAL A 46 1.69 -4.24 20.41
C VAL A 46 0.40 -4.77 21.00
N SER A 47 0.47 -5.79 21.88
CA SER A 47 -0.70 -6.17 22.69
C SER A 47 -0.93 -5.15 23.81
N ASP A 48 -2.16 -5.07 24.32
CA ASP A 48 -2.52 -4.21 25.46
C ASP A 48 -1.64 -4.41 26.70
N ASN A 49 -1.00 -5.59 26.82
CA ASN A 49 -0.10 -5.93 27.92
C ASN A 49 1.37 -5.53 27.64
N GLY A 50 1.64 -4.81 26.55
CA GLY A 50 2.98 -4.39 26.14
C GLY A 50 3.85 -5.50 25.56
N HIS A 51 3.33 -6.73 25.44
CA HIS A 51 4.03 -7.84 24.81
C HIS A 51 3.82 -7.84 23.30
N PHE A 52 4.91 -7.99 22.55
CA PHE A 52 4.86 -8.15 21.09
C PHE A 52 4.47 -9.58 20.74
N THR A 53 3.54 -9.75 19.81
CA THR A 53 3.00 -11.09 19.50
C THR A 53 3.19 -11.50 18.04
N LYS A 54 3.27 -10.53 17.14
CA LYS A 54 3.36 -10.72 15.68
C LYS A 54 4.19 -9.63 15.03
N HIS A 55 4.84 -9.96 13.93
CA HIS A 55 5.46 -9.02 13.01
C HIS A 55 4.81 -9.12 11.64
N ILE A 56 4.68 -7.98 10.97
CA ILE A 56 4.35 -7.91 9.55
C ILE A 56 5.48 -7.16 8.87
N GLU A 57 5.96 -7.69 7.75
CA GLU A 57 6.89 -6.99 6.90
C GLU A 57 6.32 -6.85 5.49
N PHE A 58 6.35 -5.62 4.99
CA PHE A 58 6.00 -5.30 3.61
C PHE A 58 7.30 -5.20 2.81
N TYR A 59 7.71 -6.31 2.19
CA TYR A 59 8.99 -6.42 1.49
C TYR A 59 9.00 -5.69 0.15
N GLU A 60 7.85 -5.65 -0.53
CA GLU A 60 7.74 -5.12 -1.89
C GLU A 60 6.40 -4.41 -2.06
N THR A 61 6.44 -3.18 -2.59
CA THR A 61 5.25 -2.38 -2.92
C THR A 61 5.38 -1.87 -4.34
N TYR A 62 4.42 -2.20 -5.20
CA TYR A 62 4.46 -1.93 -6.61
C TYR A 62 3.96 -0.51 -6.93
N LYS A 63 4.72 0.22 -7.75
CA LYS A 63 4.31 1.53 -8.28
C LYS A 63 3.04 1.43 -9.13
N THR A 64 2.89 0.31 -9.84
CA THR A 64 1.70 -0.03 -10.64
C THR A 64 1.23 -1.40 -10.20
N PRO A 65 -0.07 -1.62 -9.95
CA PRO A 65 -0.57 -2.93 -9.55
C PRO A 65 -0.20 -4.04 -10.54
N LEU A 66 0.17 -5.21 -10.03
CA LEU A 66 0.28 -6.41 -10.85
C LEU A 66 -1.10 -7.04 -10.97
N LYS A 67 -1.52 -7.36 -12.20
CA LYS A 67 -2.72 -8.15 -12.43
C LYS A 67 -2.40 -9.62 -12.30
N MET A 68 -3.07 -10.29 -11.38
CA MET A 68 -2.96 -11.73 -11.19
C MET A 68 -4.31 -12.40 -11.36
N GLN A 69 -4.32 -13.53 -12.05
CA GLN A 69 -5.51 -14.37 -12.12
C GLN A 69 -5.66 -15.16 -10.84
N SER A 70 -6.76 -14.96 -10.14
CA SER A 70 -7.15 -15.79 -9.01
C SER A 70 -8.20 -16.79 -9.44
N SER A 71 -7.93 -18.07 -9.20
CA SER A 71 -8.94 -19.11 -9.23
C SER A 71 -9.58 -19.21 -7.84
N ILE A 72 -10.45 -18.26 -7.49
CA ILE A 72 -11.21 -18.35 -6.24
C ILE A 72 -12.30 -19.40 -6.45
N PHE A 73 -12.23 -20.48 -5.68
CA PHE A 73 -13.29 -21.49 -5.62
C PHE A 73 -14.60 -20.74 -5.36
N GLU A 74 -15.55 -20.78 -6.31
CA GLU A 74 -16.85 -20.05 -6.38
C GLU A 74 -16.96 -18.89 -7.37
N LEU A 75 -15.88 -18.17 -7.74
CA LEU A 75 -15.98 -16.98 -8.62
C LEU A 75 -15.42 -17.20 -10.03
N GLY A 76 -14.82 -18.35 -10.31
CA GLY A 76 -14.09 -18.58 -11.55
C GLY A 76 -12.73 -17.86 -11.56
N VAL A 77 -12.22 -17.53 -12.75
CA VAL A 77 -10.96 -16.81 -12.90
C VAL A 77 -11.25 -15.31 -12.93
N ILE A 78 -10.75 -14.57 -11.95
CA ILE A 78 -10.85 -13.11 -11.90
C ILE A 78 -9.47 -12.48 -11.90
N ASP A 79 -9.33 -11.35 -12.61
CA ASP A 79 -8.14 -10.51 -12.51
C ASP A 79 -8.20 -9.71 -11.21
N ILE A 80 -7.18 -9.86 -10.38
CA ILE A 80 -7.02 -9.15 -9.12
C ILE A 80 -5.80 -8.24 -9.23
N ASP A 81 -5.97 -7.00 -8.79
CA ASP A 81 -4.86 -6.08 -8.64
C ASP A 81 -4.09 -6.39 -7.35
N ILE A 82 -2.79 -6.62 -7.48
CA ILE A 82 -1.85 -6.89 -6.40
C ILE A 82 -0.93 -5.68 -6.23
N TYR A 83 -0.87 -5.16 -5.01
CA TYR A 83 -0.13 -3.94 -4.69
C TYR A 83 1.25 -4.22 -4.11
N GLY A 84 1.50 -5.45 -3.67
CA GLY A 84 2.81 -5.83 -3.15
C GLY A 84 2.82 -7.19 -2.48
N LYS A 85 3.95 -7.50 -1.85
CA LYS A 85 4.17 -8.70 -1.05
C LYS A 85 4.38 -8.33 0.41
N MET A 86 3.78 -9.12 1.28
CA MET A 86 3.96 -9.02 2.72
C MET A 86 4.18 -10.40 3.31
N GLY A 87 4.66 -10.44 4.54
CA GLY A 87 4.73 -11.67 5.30
C GLY A 87 4.48 -11.42 6.76
N GLU A 88 3.93 -12.44 7.41
CA GLU A 88 3.59 -12.40 8.82
C GLU A 88 4.41 -13.45 9.57
N SER A 89 4.87 -13.09 10.76
CA SER A 89 5.55 -14.00 11.67
C SER A 89 5.05 -13.83 13.10
N SER A 90 5.08 -14.92 13.88
CA SER A 90 4.82 -14.88 15.33
C SER A 90 6.10 -14.62 16.16
N TYR A 91 7.27 -14.50 15.50
CA TYR A 91 8.56 -14.24 16.13
C TYR A 91 9.47 -13.42 15.21
N LEU A 92 10.43 -12.69 15.80
CA LEU A 92 11.15 -11.56 15.17
C LEU A 92 11.78 -11.82 13.79
N ASP A 93 12.15 -13.06 13.42
CA ASP A 93 12.98 -13.28 12.22
C ASP A 93 12.62 -14.51 11.37
N THR A 94 11.45 -15.11 11.55
CA THR A 94 11.02 -16.23 10.69
C THR A 94 9.66 -15.95 10.08
N ILE A 95 9.68 -15.50 8.82
CA ILE A 95 8.48 -15.34 8.00
C ILE A 95 7.81 -16.70 7.91
N MET A 96 6.59 -16.81 8.44
CA MET A 96 5.86 -18.07 8.42
C MET A 96 4.99 -18.18 7.18
N GLU A 97 4.47 -17.05 6.71
CA GLU A 97 3.52 -17.01 5.60
C GLU A 97 3.77 -15.80 4.71
N GLU A 98 4.23 -16.06 3.48
CA GLU A 98 4.29 -15.06 2.43
C GLU A 98 2.90 -14.88 1.78
N ARG A 99 2.54 -13.62 1.54
CA ARG A 99 1.24 -13.24 0.99
C ARG A 99 1.39 -12.10 0.00
N TYR A 100 0.54 -12.09 -1.01
CA TYR A 100 0.27 -10.87 -1.76
C TYR A 100 -0.74 -10.01 -1.01
N PHE A 101 -0.67 -8.69 -1.18
CA PHE A 101 -1.66 -7.79 -0.61
C PHE A 101 -2.24 -6.79 -1.61
N TYR A 102 -3.42 -6.30 -1.27
CA TYR A 102 -4.20 -5.27 -1.94
C TYR A 102 -4.84 -4.39 -0.86
N ILE A 103 -5.00 -3.10 -1.15
CA ILE A 103 -5.69 -2.15 -0.27
C ILE A 103 -6.97 -1.70 -0.96
N SER A 104 -8.10 -1.78 -0.27
CA SER A 104 -9.40 -1.32 -0.81
C SER A 104 -9.31 0.13 -1.31
N GLU A 105 -10.16 0.50 -2.26
CA GLU A 105 -10.20 1.85 -2.85
C GLU A 105 -10.26 2.97 -1.80
N ASP A 106 -11.02 2.76 -0.72
CA ASP A 106 -11.15 3.70 0.40
C ASP A 106 -10.06 3.57 1.49
N ALA A 107 -9.14 2.62 1.33
CA ALA A 107 -8.10 2.24 2.30
C ALA A 107 -8.62 1.78 3.68
N ASP A 108 -9.87 1.32 3.76
CA ASP A 108 -10.48 0.80 4.98
C ASP A 108 -10.20 -0.70 5.23
N TYR A 109 -9.65 -1.40 4.24
CA TYR A 109 -9.32 -2.83 4.35
C TYR A 109 -7.94 -3.15 3.75
N LEU A 110 -7.19 -3.98 4.47
CA LEU A 110 -6.06 -4.75 3.96
C LEU A 110 -6.58 -6.11 3.53
N ILE A 111 -6.46 -6.41 2.24
CA ILE A 111 -6.78 -7.71 1.68
C ILE A 111 -5.46 -8.42 1.40
N SER A 112 -5.35 -9.68 1.82
CA SER A 112 -4.20 -10.52 1.51
C SER A 112 -4.60 -11.84 0.89
N TYR A 113 -3.70 -12.40 0.09
CA TYR A 113 -3.87 -13.66 -0.62
C TYR A 113 -2.68 -14.56 -0.32
N THR A 114 -2.94 -15.81 0.09
CA THR A 114 -1.89 -16.81 0.24
C THR A 114 -1.17 -17.03 -1.08
N LEU A 115 0.17 -17.06 -1.05
CA LEU A 115 0.99 -17.44 -2.19
C LEU A 115 1.31 -18.93 -2.14
N TYR A 116 0.89 -19.68 -3.15
CA TYR A 116 1.27 -21.09 -3.30
C TYR A 116 2.57 -21.25 -4.10
N ASN A 117 3.29 -22.35 -3.87
CA ASN A 117 4.58 -22.63 -4.51
C ASN A 117 4.54 -22.69 -6.05
N ASN A 118 3.36 -22.86 -6.65
CA ASN A 118 3.17 -22.87 -8.10
C ASN A 118 2.89 -21.46 -8.68
N GLY A 119 2.98 -20.41 -7.86
CA GLY A 119 2.73 -19.02 -8.26
C GLY A 119 1.26 -18.62 -8.25
N ASN A 120 0.35 -19.54 -7.93
CA ASN A 120 -1.08 -19.25 -7.81
C ASN A 120 -1.39 -18.53 -6.49
N ILE A 121 -2.44 -17.72 -6.53
CA ILE A 121 -2.99 -17.06 -5.35
C ILE A 121 -4.18 -17.84 -4.81
N GLY A 122 -4.19 -18.04 -3.50
CA GLY A 122 -5.15 -18.87 -2.80
C GLY A 122 -6.14 -18.09 -1.94
N ASN A 123 -6.23 -18.51 -0.69
CA ASN A 123 -7.16 -17.96 0.29
C ASN A 123 -7.06 -16.44 0.41
N LYS A 124 -8.22 -15.79 0.33
CA LYS A 124 -8.40 -14.36 0.55
C LYS A 124 -8.71 -14.11 2.02
N SER A 125 -7.95 -13.21 2.64
CA SER A 125 -8.28 -12.64 3.95
C SER A 125 -8.51 -11.15 3.80
N SER A 126 -9.61 -10.63 4.35
CA SER A 126 -9.95 -9.21 4.33
C SER A 126 -10.04 -8.71 5.75
N ILE A 127 -9.16 -7.79 6.12
CA ILE A 127 -9.01 -7.31 7.50
C ILE A 127 -9.22 -5.79 7.50
N PRO A 128 -10.18 -5.25 8.27
CA PRO A 128 -10.34 -3.82 8.44
C PRO A 128 -9.04 -3.16 8.89
N LEU A 129 -8.71 -2.05 8.26
CA LEU A 129 -7.48 -1.30 8.38
C LEU A 129 -7.78 0.12 8.84
N ILE A 130 -7.05 0.60 9.86
CA ILE A 130 -7.03 2.01 10.24
C ILE A 130 -5.59 2.51 10.23
N ILE A 131 -5.28 3.42 9.31
CA ILE A 131 -4.00 4.14 9.26
C ILE A 131 -4.03 5.26 10.29
N LYS A 132 -3.11 5.24 11.26
CA LYS A 132 -3.00 6.30 12.27
C LYS A 132 -2.04 7.39 11.83
N ASN A 133 -0.85 7.02 11.38
CA ASN A 133 0.18 7.94 10.88
C ASN A 133 1.13 7.18 9.92
N GLN A 134 2.33 7.67 9.62
CA GLN A 134 3.26 6.98 8.69
C GLN A 134 3.93 5.73 9.30
N ASP A 135 3.88 5.57 10.61
CA ASP A 135 4.61 4.56 11.40
C ASP A 135 3.68 3.61 12.17
N GLU A 136 2.36 3.85 12.13
CA GLU A 136 1.40 3.10 12.92
C GLU A 136 0.07 2.88 12.17
N PHE A 137 -0.40 1.64 12.22
CA PHE A 137 -1.71 1.23 11.74
C PHE A 137 -2.34 0.18 12.65
N ILE A 138 -3.65 -0.03 12.48
CA ILE A 138 -4.42 -1.01 13.24
C ILE A 138 -5.09 -1.98 12.26
N LEU A 139 -5.01 -3.27 12.56
CA LEU A 139 -5.80 -4.31 11.91
C LEU A 139 -6.84 -4.84 12.88
N TYR A 140 -8.08 -5.00 12.43
CA TYR A 140 -9.18 -5.58 13.22
C TYR A 140 -9.52 -6.98 12.73
N PRO A 141 -8.73 -8.02 13.06
CA PRO A 141 -9.09 -9.38 12.71
C PRO A 141 -10.46 -9.73 13.30
N LEU A 142 -11.25 -10.54 12.59
CA LEU A 142 -12.61 -10.94 13.01
C LEU A 142 -12.64 -11.82 14.28
N THR A 143 -11.49 -12.00 14.96
CA THR A 143 -11.39 -12.71 16.23
C THR A 143 -11.74 -11.79 17.40
N ILE A 144 -12.40 -12.36 18.40
CA ILE A 144 -13.28 -11.66 19.35
C ILE A 144 -12.55 -10.74 20.34
N TYR A 145 -11.20 -10.70 20.35
CA TYR A 145 -10.50 -10.27 21.56
C TYR A 145 -9.70 -8.98 21.54
N ASN A 146 -9.15 -8.46 20.44
CA ASN A 146 -8.57 -7.11 20.40
C ASN A 146 -8.05 -6.74 19.00
N PRO A 147 -8.05 -5.44 18.64
CA PRO A 147 -7.31 -4.97 17.46
C PRO A 147 -5.80 -5.23 17.60
N ASP A 148 -5.16 -5.59 16.49
CA ASP A 148 -3.70 -5.67 16.42
C ASP A 148 -3.15 -4.29 16.01
N ILE A 149 -2.48 -3.60 16.94
CA ILE A 149 -1.84 -2.29 16.69
C ILE A 149 -0.41 -2.52 16.23
N TYR A 150 -0.10 -2.19 14.98
CA TYR A 150 1.23 -2.35 14.40
C TYR A 150 2.01 -1.04 14.40
N LYS A 151 3.23 -1.08 14.92
CA LYS A 151 4.19 0.04 14.92
C LYS A 151 5.43 -0.32 14.12
N ARG A 152 5.95 0.63 13.35
CA ARG A 152 7.18 0.49 12.57
C ARG A 152 8.34 0.11 13.48
N LEU A 153 9.17 -0.80 12.98
CA LEU A 153 10.49 -1.07 13.53
C LEU A 153 11.48 -0.12 12.84
N GLU A 154 12.11 0.76 13.61
CA GLU A 154 13.23 1.59 13.17
C GLU A 154 14.47 0.76 12.81
#